data_AF-A0A7I4YIR6-F1
#
_entry.id   AF-A0A7I4YIR6-F1
#
_cell.length_a   1.000
_cell.length_b   1.000
_cell.length_c   1.000
_cell.angle_alpha   90.00
_cell.angle_beta   90.00
_cell.angle_gamma   90.00
#
_symmetry.space_group_name_H-M   'P 1'
#
loop_
_entity.id
_entity.type
_entity.pdbx_description
1 polymer ?
#
loop_
_entity_poly.entity_id
_entity_poly.type
_entity_poly.pdbx_seq_one_letter_code
_entity_poly.pdbx_strand_id
1 'polypeptide(L)'
;MIKFNYLLNALKGEAKESIKILQVTEDNYNKAMQFLRNKYNNREVLINALVERMDHCSLRGESIKDQRHLLEQLQAIVTQLEEKGEEVNNSWLIKKVLSKFPESLKRKVIAKKQRVAPSTPFTMSLLFQHLDEVISTEELILTYTETSPKQTMKTNKVLNNKEDFKRTCMYCRATHPSHACTQYSTPQERSTYLRKHNLCLICASPNHNTAQCRG
;
A
#
# COMPACT_ATOMS: atom_id res chain seq x y z
N MET A 1 -24.38 20.36 38.17
CA MET A 1 -24.33 21.52 37.22
C MET A 1 -23.00 21.64 36.44
N ILE A 2 -21.82 21.56 37.08
CA ILE A 2 -20.50 21.72 36.40
C ILE A 2 -20.33 20.76 35.20
N LYS A 3 -20.71 19.48 35.35
CA LYS A 3 -20.63 18.45 34.30
C LYS A 3 -21.40 18.82 33.02
N PHE A 4 -22.55 19.50 33.16
CA PHE A 4 -23.39 19.87 32.01
C PHE A 4 -22.84 21.08 31.26
N ASN A 5 -22.33 22.09 31.98
CA ASN A 5 -21.61 23.19 31.32
C ASN A 5 -20.36 22.69 30.57
N TYR A 6 -19.64 21.72 31.13
CA TYR A 6 -18.54 21.05 30.42
C TYR A 6 -19.01 20.35 29.14
N LEU A 7 -20.12 19.59 29.20
CA LEU A 7 -20.70 18.93 28.04
C LEU A 7 -21.10 19.93 26.92
N LEU A 8 -21.76 21.04 27.27
CA LEU A 8 -22.15 22.09 26.32
C LEU A 8 -20.94 22.76 25.65
N ASN A 9 -19.83 22.87 26.36
CA ASN A 9 -18.59 23.44 25.82
C ASN A 9 -17.82 22.43 24.95
N ALA A 10 -17.91 21.14 25.22
CA ALA A 10 -17.26 20.09 24.45
C ALA A 10 -17.97 19.81 23.11
N LEU A 11 -19.30 20.00 23.05
CA LEU A 11 -20.09 19.75 21.85
C LEU A 11 -19.97 20.90 20.83
N LYS A 12 -20.09 20.55 19.55
CA LYS A 12 -20.04 21.49 18.42
C LYS A 12 -21.16 21.19 17.44
N GLY A 13 -21.56 22.20 16.66
CA GLY A 13 -22.57 22.07 15.60
C GLY A 13 -23.92 21.56 16.10
N GLU A 14 -24.55 20.67 15.31
CA GLU A 14 -25.90 20.15 15.55
C GLU A 14 -26.08 19.48 16.92
N ALA A 15 -25.05 18.77 17.40
CA ALA A 15 -25.10 18.09 18.70
C ALA A 15 -25.22 19.09 19.87
N LYS A 16 -24.58 20.25 19.76
CA LYS A 16 -24.69 21.33 20.76
C LYS A 16 -26.06 21.99 20.70
N GLU A 17 -26.52 22.36 19.50
CA GLU A 17 -27.83 23.01 19.33
C GLU A 17 -28.99 22.11 19.80
N SER A 18 -28.87 20.80 19.60
CA SER A 18 -29.90 19.83 20.03
C SER A 18 -30.09 19.78 21.55
N ILE A 19 -29.03 20.03 22.34
CA ILE A 19 -29.10 19.95 23.82
C ILE A 19 -29.16 21.33 24.50
N LYS A 20 -28.88 22.42 23.78
CA LYS A 20 -28.87 23.80 24.29
C LYS A 20 -30.25 24.28 24.74
N ILE A 21 -31.31 23.65 24.23
CA ILE A 21 -32.71 23.91 24.61
C ILE A 21 -33.00 23.43 26.04
N LEU A 22 -32.20 22.50 26.57
CA LEU A 22 -32.38 21.96 27.92
C LEU A 22 -31.77 22.90 28.97
N GLN A 23 -32.53 23.22 30.02
CA GLN A 23 -32.02 23.98 31.15
C GLN A 23 -30.89 23.22 31.85
N VAL A 24 -29.87 23.95 32.33
CA VAL A 24 -28.68 23.39 32.98
C VAL A 24 -29.02 22.86 34.38
N THR A 25 -29.56 21.65 34.45
CA THR A 25 -29.88 20.93 35.69
C THR A 25 -29.23 19.54 35.70
N GLU A 26 -29.13 18.91 36.86
CA GLU A 26 -28.52 17.58 36.98
C GLU A 26 -29.36 16.48 36.28
N ASP A 27 -30.69 16.55 36.39
CA ASP A 27 -31.59 15.64 35.67
C ASP A 27 -31.50 15.81 34.15
N ASN A 28 -31.38 17.05 33.68
CA ASN A 28 -31.27 17.32 32.25
C ASN A 28 -29.90 16.93 31.68
N TYR A 29 -28.84 16.87 32.49
CA TYR A 29 -27.55 16.32 32.05
C TYR A 29 -27.68 14.85 31.64
N ASN A 30 -28.36 14.04 32.47
CA ASN A 30 -28.57 12.63 32.18
C ASN A 30 -29.43 12.45 30.93
N LYS A 31 -30.51 13.24 30.79
CA LYS A 31 -31.36 13.25 29.58
C LYS A 31 -30.59 13.69 28.34
N ALA A 32 -29.75 14.73 28.42
CA ALA A 32 -28.91 15.19 27.32
C ALA A 32 -27.89 14.12 26.90
N MET A 33 -27.23 13.47 27.86
CA MET A 33 -26.31 12.37 27.58
C MET A 33 -27.00 11.17 26.94
N GLN A 34 -28.18 10.79 27.44
CA GLN A 34 -28.96 9.70 26.86
C GLN A 34 -29.44 10.06 25.45
N PHE A 35 -29.90 11.30 25.22
CA PHE A 35 -30.28 11.79 23.90
C PHE A 35 -29.10 11.75 22.91
N LEU A 36 -27.92 12.25 23.32
CA LEU A 36 -26.73 12.22 22.48
C LEU A 36 -26.28 10.79 22.17
N ARG A 37 -26.35 9.89 23.16
CA ARG A 37 -26.09 8.46 22.93
C ARG A 37 -27.11 7.87 21.96
N ASN A 38 -28.39 8.11 22.14
CA ASN A 38 -29.41 7.56 21.24
C ASN A 38 -29.28 8.10 19.81
N LYS A 39 -28.98 9.41 19.66
CA LYS A 39 -28.88 10.07 18.36
C LYS A 39 -27.57 9.76 17.62
N TYR A 40 -26.45 9.67 18.33
CA TYR A 40 -25.11 9.58 17.73
C TYR A 40 -24.36 8.29 18.02
N ASN A 41 -24.72 7.54 19.06
CA ASN A 41 -24.16 6.21 19.33
C ASN A 41 -24.99 5.11 18.64
N ASN A 42 -25.30 5.31 17.36
CA ASN A 42 -25.92 4.26 16.56
C ASN A 42 -24.88 3.19 16.25
N ARG A 43 -24.89 2.13 17.07
CA ARG A 43 -23.94 1.01 17.01
C ARG A 43 -23.87 0.42 15.60
N GLU A 44 -25.02 0.24 14.95
CA GLU A 44 -25.12 -0.36 13.62
C GLU A 44 -24.47 0.51 12.55
N VAL A 45 -24.73 1.83 12.57
CA VAL A 45 -24.06 2.77 11.65
C VAL A 45 -22.54 2.78 11.85
N LEU A 46 -22.08 2.74 13.10
CA LEU A 46 -20.65 2.71 13.40
C LEU A 46 -19.99 1.41 12.94
N ILE A 47 -20.65 0.26 13.13
CA ILE A 47 -20.17 -1.04 12.64
C ILE A 47 -20.13 -1.04 11.12
N ASN A 48 -21.20 -0.60 10.46
CA ASN A 48 -21.26 -0.53 8.99
C ASN A 48 -20.15 0.36 8.44
N ALA A 49 -19.90 1.53 9.05
CA ALA A 49 -18.79 2.40 8.66
C ALA A 49 -17.41 1.73 8.84
N LEU A 50 -17.22 0.92 9.90
CA LEU A 50 -15.99 0.14 10.10
C LEU A 50 -15.82 -0.95 9.05
N VAL A 51 -16.89 -1.67 8.73
CA VAL A 51 -16.91 -2.72 7.69
C VAL A 51 -16.63 -2.12 6.32
N GLU A 52 -17.30 -1.01 5.98
CA GLU A 52 -17.02 -0.27 4.74
C GLU A 52 -15.56 0.19 4.71
N ARG A 53 -15.02 0.75 5.79
CA ARG A 53 -13.61 1.17 5.84
C ARG A 53 -12.66 0.00 5.59
N MET A 54 -12.91 -1.16 6.20
CA MET A 54 -12.14 -2.39 5.95
C MET A 54 -12.26 -2.87 4.50
N ASP A 55 -13.43 -2.73 3.89
CA ASP A 55 -13.65 -3.08 2.49
C ASP A 55 -12.85 -2.19 1.53
N HIS A 56 -12.69 -0.91 1.85
CA HIS A 56 -11.89 0.03 1.07
C HIS A 56 -10.39 -0.04 1.38
N CYS A 57 -9.98 -0.58 2.54
CA CYS A 57 -8.57 -0.87 2.83
C CYS A 57 -8.00 -1.80 1.75
N SER A 58 -6.97 -1.32 1.08
CA SER A 58 -6.27 -2.00 0.00
C SER A 58 -4.80 -1.59 0.00
N LEU A 59 -3.96 -2.44 -0.58
CA LEU A 59 -2.55 -2.11 -0.76
C LEU A 59 -2.39 -1.02 -1.81
N ARG A 60 -1.62 0.01 -1.48
CA ARG A 60 -1.18 1.03 -2.44
C ARG A 60 -0.13 0.49 -3.41
N GLY A 61 0.61 -0.53 -2.98
CA GLY A 61 1.63 -1.23 -3.75
C GLY A 61 2.08 -2.51 -3.03
N GLU A 62 2.93 -3.30 -3.68
CA GLU A 62 3.45 -4.56 -3.11
C GLU A 62 4.59 -4.35 -2.11
N SER A 63 4.94 -3.09 -1.78
CA SER A 63 6.06 -2.82 -0.89
C SER A 63 5.79 -3.33 0.52
N ILE A 64 6.84 -3.70 1.23
CA ILE A 64 6.74 -4.17 2.63
C ILE A 64 6.18 -3.06 3.54
N LYS A 65 6.51 -1.80 3.26
CA LYS A 65 5.95 -0.63 3.96
C LYS A 65 4.44 -0.49 3.77
N ASP A 66 3.94 -0.71 2.54
CA ASP A 66 2.50 -0.67 2.27
C ASP A 66 1.78 -1.83 2.96
N GLN A 67 2.40 -3.00 3.02
CA GLN A 67 1.87 -4.17 3.75
C GLN A 67 1.80 -3.92 5.26
N ARG A 68 2.85 -3.31 5.84
CA ARG A 68 2.89 -2.89 7.25
C ARG A 68 1.77 -1.91 7.58
N HIS A 69 1.62 -0.87 6.76
CA HIS A 69 0.58 0.13 6.97
C HIS A 69 -0.84 -0.47 6.86
N LEU A 70 -1.07 -1.37 5.91
CA LEU A 70 -2.34 -2.07 5.79
C LEU A 70 -2.62 -2.93 7.02
N LEU A 71 -1.61 -3.64 7.54
CA LEU A 71 -1.75 -4.45 8.76
C LEU A 71 -2.21 -3.59 9.95
N GLU A 72 -1.55 -2.46 10.19
CA GLU A 72 -1.90 -1.53 11.27
C GLU A 72 -3.33 -0.99 11.14
N GLN A 73 -3.74 -0.62 9.92
CA GLN A 73 -5.12 -0.16 9.67
C GLN A 73 -6.15 -1.26 9.95
N LEU A 74 -5.90 -2.49 9.48
CA LEU A 74 -6.81 -3.61 9.69
C LEU A 74 -6.88 -4.01 11.17
N GLN A 75 -5.76 -4.01 11.89
CA GLN A 75 -5.72 -4.22 13.34
C GLN A 75 -6.58 -3.18 14.05
N ALA A 76 -6.39 -1.89 13.76
CA ALA A 76 -7.17 -0.82 14.37
C ALA A 76 -8.69 -0.94 14.11
N ILE A 77 -9.09 -1.39 12.91
CA ILE A 77 -10.50 -1.63 12.58
C ILE A 77 -11.05 -2.83 13.36
N VAL A 78 -10.32 -3.95 13.37
CA VAL A 78 -10.77 -5.17 14.07
C VAL A 78 -10.88 -4.94 15.58
N THR A 79 -9.93 -4.23 16.19
CA THR A 79 -10.03 -3.84 17.61
C THR A 79 -11.27 -2.97 17.87
N GLN A 80 -11.58 -2.00 17.00
CA GLN A 80 -12.79 -1.18 17.13
C GLN A 80 -14.09 -1.99 16.96
N LEU A 81 -14.07 -3.06 16.16
CA LEU A 81 -15.20 -3.98 16.03
C LEU A 81 -15.37 -4.84 17.29
N GLU A 82 -14.27 -5.36 17.85
CA GLU A 82 -14.28 -6.10 19.13
C GLU A 82 -14.81 -5.24 20.28
N GLU A 83 -14.35 -3.99 20.41
CA GLU A 83 -14.82 -3.03 21.43
C GLU A 83 -16.32 -2.73 21.33
N LYS A 84 -16.91 -2.90 20.13
CA LYS A 84 -18.34 -2.72 19.87
C LYS A 84 -19.15 -4.01 20.02
N GLY A 85 -18.51 -5.09 20.47
CA GLY A 85 -19.12 -6.38 20.75
C GLY A 85 -19.32 -7.27 19.52
N GLU A 86 -18.65 -6.98 18.40
CA GLU A 86 -18.72 -7.84 17.21
C GLU A 86 -17.81 -9.06 17.34
N GLU A 87 -18.29 -10.22 16.88
CA GLU A 87 -17.51 -11.45 16.88
C GLU A 87 -16.51 -11.43 15.71
N VAL A 88 -15.25 -11.07 16.00
CA VAL A 88 -14.23 -10.99 14.94
C VAL A 88 -13.52 -12.30 14.63
N ASN A 89 -13.60 -13.29 15.53
CA ASN A 89 -12.91 -14.58 15.40
C ASN A 89 -13.63 -15.56 14.46
N ASN A 90 -14.50 -15.06 13.58
CA ASN A 90 -15.24 -15.87 12.62
C ASN A 90 -14.42 -16.15 11.34
N SER A 91 -14.66 -17.31 10.72
CA SER A 91 -13.91 -17.78 9.55
C SER A 91 -14.00 -16.84 8.35
N TRP A 92 -15.15 -16.19 8.15
CA TRP A 92 -15.36 -15.27 7.03
C TRP A 92 -14.48 -14.02 7.15
N LEU A 93 -14.47 -13.38 8.32
CA LEU A 93 -13.70 -12.17 8.55
C LEU A 93 -12.19 -12.46 8.47
N ILE A 94 -11.74 -13.59 9.01
CA ILE A 94 -10.33 -14.01 8.91
C ILE A 94 -9.93 -14.17 7.43
N LYS A 95 -10.75 -14.86 6.63
CA LYS A 95 -10.52 -15.00 5.19
C LYS A 95 -10.54 -13.63 4.49
N LYS A 96 -11.42 -12.73 4.89
CA LYS A 96 -11.55 -11.38 4.34
C LYS A 96 -10.32 -10.53 4.63
N VAL A 97 -9.82 -10.53 5.86
CA VAL A 97 -8.57 -9.83 6.23
C VAL A 97 -7.40 -10.41 5.46
N LEU A 98 -7.26 -11.73 5.42
CA LEU A 98 -6.17 -12.40 4.72
C LEU A 98 -6.19 -12.12 3.21
N SER A 99 -7.36 -11.99 2.58
CA SER A 99 -7.48 -11.73 1.14
C SER A 99 -7.00 -10.33 0.72
N LYS A 100 -6.82 -9.40 1.67
CA LYS A 100 -6.27 -8.05 1.42
C LYS A 100 -4.77 -8.02 1.18
N PHE A 101 -4.05 -9.10 1.51
CA PHE A 101 -2.60 -9.18 1.40
C PHE A 101 -2.14 -9.91 0.13
N PRO A 102 -0.89 -9.71 -0.33
CA PRO A 102 -0.37 -10.35 -1.53
C PRO A 102 -0.24 -11.86 -1.36
N GLU A 103 -0.22 -12.58 -2.48
CA GLU A 103 -0.12 -14.04 -2.51
C GLU A 103 1.15 -14.58 -1.81
N SER A 104 2.27 -13.87 -1.93
CA SER A 104 3.51 -14.21 -1.23
C SER A 104 3.34 -14.23 0.29
N LEU A 105 2.64 -13.25 0.86
CA LEU A 105 2.42 -13.14 2.29
C LEU A 105 1.36 -14.14 2.77
N LYS A 106 0.26 -14.30 2.01
CA LYS A 106 -0.78 -15.30 2.29
C LYS A 106 -0.19 -16.70 2.44
N ARG A 107 0.68 -17.12 1.52
CA ARG A 107 1.33 -18.44 1.58
C ARG A 107 2.17 -18.62 2.85
N LYS A 108 2.97 -17.61 3.23
CA LYS A 108 3.81 -17.66 4.44
C LYS A 108 2.97 -17.78 5.72
N VAL A 109 1.86 -17.04 5.80
CA VAL A 109 0.92 -17.11 6.93
C VAL A 109 0.21 -18.46 6.99
N ILE A 110 -0.27 -18.98 5.87
CA ILE A 110 -0.93 -20.30 5.82
C ILE A 110 0.06 -21.42 6.17
N ALA A 111 1.30 -21.34 5.71
CA ALA A 111 2.34 -22.30 6.09
C ALA A 111 2.62 -22.26 7.60
N LYS A 112 2.61 -21.08 8.23
CA LYS A 112 2.70 -20.94 9.69
C LYS A 112 1.48 -21.56 10.39
N LYS A 113 0.28 -21.25 9.92
CA LYS A 113 -0.97 -21.83 10.46
C LYS A 113 -0.95 -23.37 10.45
N GLN A 114 -0.46 -23.99 9.38
CA GLN A 114 -0.37 -25.45 9.27
C GLN A 114 0.61 -26.09 10.25
N ARG A 115 1.56 -25.33 10.81
CA ARG A 115 2.51 -25.81 11.83
C ARG A 115 1.93 -25.73 13.24
N VAL A 116 0.84 -25.02 13.45
CA VAL A 116 0.16 -24.96 14.74
C VAL A 116 -0.67 -26.23 14.93
N ALA A 117 -0.78 -26.71 16.17
CA ALA A 117 -1.54 -27.91 16.49
C ALA A 117 -3.00 -27.82 15.98
N PRO A 118 -3.57 -28.88 15.40
CA PRO A 118 -4.94 -28.85 14.86
C PRO A 118 -6.02 -28.47 15.88
N SER A 119 -5.73 -28.60 17.18
CA SER A 119 -6.62 -28.27 18.29
C SER A 119 -6.69 -26.78 18.62
N THR A 120 -5.77 -25.95 18.14
CA THR A 120 -5.79 -24.52 18.43
C THR A 120 -6.73 -23.78 17.46
N PRO A 121 -7.71 -23.01 17.95
CA PRO A 121 -8.55 -22.21 17.08
C PRO A 121 -7.72 -21.13 16.39
N PHE A 122 -7.94 -20.95 15.09
CA PHE A 122 -7.29 -19.88 14.34
C PHE A 122 -8.07 -18.58 14.56
N THR A 123 -7.58 -17.75 15.47
CA THR A 123 -8.19 -16.48 15.87
C THR A 123 -7.65 -15.30 15.06
N MET A 124 -8.32 -14.14 15.16
CA MET A 124 -7.82 -12.88 14.60
C MET A 124 -6.49 -12.44 15.21
N SER A 125 -6.34 -12.61 16.52
CA SER A 125 -5.09 -12.33 17.21
C SER A 125 -3.93 -13.16 16.64
N LEU A 126 -4.15 -14.45 16.40
CA LEU A 126 -3.14 -15.34 15.83
C LEU A 126 -2.84 -15.00 14.35
N LEU A 127 -3.88 -14.65 13.58
CA LEU A 127 -3.70 -14.15 12.21
C LEU A 127 -2.80 -12.91 12.19
N PHE A 128 -3.10 -11.90 13.01
CA PHE A 128 -2.32 -10.68 13.09
C PHE A 128 -0.90 -10.91 13.60
N GLN A 129 -0.71 -11.81 14.56
CA GLN A 129 0.62 -12.21 15.01
C GLN A 129 1.43 -12.82 13.86
N HIS A 130 0.85 -13.75 13.09
CA HIS A 130 1.56 -14.35 11.96
C HIS A 130 1.85 -13.35 10.83
N LEU A 131 0.90 -12.45 10.54
CA LEU A 131 1.11 -11.36 9.57
C LEU A 131 2.27 -10.47 10.01
N ASP A 132 2.26 -10.02 11.26
CA ASP A 132 3.30 -9.18 11.85
C ASP A 132 4.67 -9.86 11.77
N GLU A 133 4.80 -11.09 12.26
CA GLU A 133 6.07 -11.82 12.23
C GLU A 133 6.61 -12.00 10.80
N VAL A 134 5.74 -12.26 9.82
CA VAL A 134 6.15 -12.39 8.42
C VAL A 134 6.64 -11.05 7.89
N ILE A 135 5.88 -9.96 8.07
CA ILE A 135 6.29 -8.62 7.61
C ILE A 135 7.59 -8.19 8.29
N SER A 136 7.71 -8.40 9.61
CA SER A 136 8.92 -8.09 10.38
C SER A 136 10.14 -8.88 9.88
N THR A 137 9.94 -10.14 9.49
CA THR A 137 11.01 -10.94 8.86
C THR A 137 11.43 -10.33 7.52
N GLU A 138 10.48 -9.92 6.67
CA GLU A 138 10.80 -9.29 5.39
C GLU A 138 11.51 -7.93 5.55
N GLU A 139 11.10 -7.12 6.53
CA GLU A 139 11.76 -5.85 6.89
C GLU A 139 13.20 -6.08 7.36
N LEU A 140 13.40 -7.11 8.17
CA LEU A 140 14.72 -7.50 8.65
C LEU A 140 15.61 -8.00 7.51
N ILE A 141 15.06 -8.81 6.60
CA ILE A 141 15.77 -9.24 5.39
C ILE A 141 16.21 -8.03 4.57
N LEU A 142 15.34 -7.05 4.34
CA LEU A 142 15.75 -5.81 3.68
C LEU A 142 16.91 -5.15 4.41
N THR A 143 16.87 -5.07 5.74
CA THR A 143 17.94 -4.45 6.52
C THR A 143 19.29 -5.18 6.40
N TYR A 144 19.29 -6.52 6.35
CA TYR A 144 20.52 -7.31 6.21
C TYR A 144 21.01 -7.46 4.76
N THR A 145 20.12 -7.32 3.78
CA THR A 145 20.43 -7.49 2.36
C THR A 145 20.63 -6.15 1.62
N GLU A 146 20.12 -5.05 2.18
CA GLU A 146 20.41 -3.69 1.73
C GLU A 146 21.82 -3.28 2.17
N THR A 147 22.81 -3.70 1.37
CA THR A 147 24.09 -3.01 1.32
C THR A 147 23.85 -1.54 0.93
N SER A 148 24.27 -0.59 1.77
CA SER A 148 24.21 0.85 1.46
C SER A 148 25.11 1.21 0.26
N PRO A 149 24.93 2.40 -0.36
CA PRO A 149 23.77 2.88 -1.09
C PRO A 149 23.74 2.33 -2.53
N LYS A 150 22.55 2.40 -3.15
CA LYS A 150 22.30 2.13 -4.57
C LYS A 150 23.30 2.85 -5.49
N GLN A 151 24.39 2.19 -5.85
CA GLN A 151 24.75 2.15 -7.26
C GLN A 151 23.65 1.34 -7.94
N THR A 152 22.92 1.98 -8.83
CA THR A 152 21.82 1.40 -9.60
C THR A 152 22.25 0.11 -10.30
N MET A 153 22.05 -1.03 -9.65
CA MET A 153 22.12 -2.34 -10.29
C MET A 153 20.68 -2.80 -10.46
N LYS A 154 20.18 -2.57 -11.68
CA LYS A 154 18.93 -3.13 -12.15
C LYS A 154 19.01 -4.66 -12.02
N THR A 155 17.97 -5.21 -11.42
CA THR A 155 17.72 -6.64 -11.25
C THR A 155 17.91 -7.40 -12.56
N ASN A 156 18.82 -8.39 -12.54
CA ASN A 156 18.91 -9.42 -13.57
C ASN A 156 17.65 -10.29 -13.51
N LYS A 157 16.68 -9.98 -14.37
CA LYS A 157 15.76 -11.00 -14.87
C LYS A 157 16.56 -11.90 -15.82
N VAL A 158 16.67 -13.17 -15.44
CA VAL A 158 17.10 -14.24 -16.33
C VAL A 158 16.14 -14.31 -17.50
N LEU A 159 16.57 -13.83 -18.68
CA LEU A 159 16.04 -14.23 -19.97
C LEU A 159 17.15 -14.16 -21.03
N ASN A 160 17.58 -15.36 -21.44
CA ASN A 160 18.19 -15.73 -22.70
C ASN A 160 19.59 -15.21 -23.04
N ASN A 161 20.49 -16.18 -23.29
CA ASN A 161 21.75 -16.02 -24.01
C ASN A 161 21.59 -15.15 -25.27
N LYS A 162 22.10 -13.92 -25.23
CA LYS A 162 22.64 -13.21 -26.39
C LYS A 162 23.87 -12.46 -25.92
N GLU A 163 24.96 -12.68 -26.63
CA GLU A 163 26.30 -12.16 -26.36
C GLU A 163 26.31 -10.68 -25.93
N ASP A 164 27.11 -10.39 -24.92
CA ASP A 164 27.39 -9.06 -24.37
C ASP A 164 27.97 -8.11 -25.44
N PHE A 165 27.11 -7.51 -26.24
CA PHE A 165 27.46 -6.26 -26.91
C PHE A 165 27.49 -5.16 -25.86
N LYS A 166 28.69 -4.87 -25.34
CA LYS A 166 28.98 -3.63 -24.60
C LYS A 166 28.32 -2.48 -25.36
N ARG A 167 27.27 -1.88 -24.79
CA ARG A 167 26.53 -0.76 -25.40
C ARG A 167 27.43 0.46 -25.46
N THR A 168 28.23 0.50 -26.51
CA THR A 168 29.04 1.66 -26.88
C THR A 168 28.18 2.64 -27.66
N CYS A 169 28.54 3.91 -27.61
CA CYS A 169 27.87 4.95 -28.37
C CYS A 169 27.93 4.62 -29.86
N MET A 170 26.80 4.69 -30.56
CA MET A 170 26.75 4.42 -32.00
C MET A 170 27.57 5.39 -32.85
N TYR A 171 27.86 6.59 -32.31
CA TYR A 171 28.55 7.66 -33.01
C TYR A 171 30.06 7.62 -32.77
N CYS A 172 30.47 7.54 -31.50
CA CYS A 172 31.88 7.67 -31.09
C CYS A 172 32.48 6.40 -30.48
N ARG A 173 31.68 5.33 -30.33
CA ARG A 173 32.06 4.03 -29.74
C ARG A 173 32.56 4.09 -28.28
N ALA A 174 32.38 5.21 -27.59
CA ALA A 174 32.69 5.35 -26.16
C ALA A 174 31.63 4.71 -25.25
N THR A 175 31.93 4.57 -23.95
CA THR A 175 31.07 3.92 -22.94
C THR A 175 29.98 4.86 -22.40
N HIS A 176 29.16 5.40 -23.28
CA HIS A 176 27.99 6.20 -22.91
C HIS A 176 26.85 5.95 -23.91
N PRO A 177 25.59 6.22 -23.54
CA PRO A 177 24.47 6.06 -24.47
C PRO A 177 24.54 7.09 -25.60
N SER A 178 24.08 6.71 -26.79
CA SER A 178 24.13 7.53 -28.00
C SER A 178 23.45 8.89 -27.88
N HIS A 179 22.38 9.00 -27.08
CA HIS A 179 21.69 10.28 -26.87
C HIS A 179 22.52 11.31 -26.09
N ALA A 180 23.46 10.83 -25.26
CA ALA A 180 24.36 11.66 -24.46
C ALA A 180 25.71 11.92 -25.17
N CYS A 181 25.81 11.63 -26.47
CA CYS A 181 27.03 11.88 -27.23
C CYS A 181 27.28 13.39 -27.38
N THR A 182 28.46 13.83 -26.93
CA THR A 182 28.94 15.21 -27.06
C THR A 182 29.67 15.46 -28.38
N GLN A 183 30.19 14.41 -29.04
CA GLN A 183 30.84 14.52 -30.35
C GLN A 183 29.85 14.84 -31.48
N TYR A 184 28.62 14.34 -31.38
CA TYR A 184 27.52 14.62 -32.31
C TYR A 184 26.36 15.15 -31.49
N SER A 185 26.41 16.44 -31.18
CA SER A 185 25.55 17.08 -30.19
C SER A 185 24.22 17.52 -30.79
N THR A 186 24.24 17.96 -32.06
CA THR A 186 23.05 18.50 -32.72
C THR A 186 22.25 17.42 -33.46
N PRO A 187 20.91 17.57 -33.55
CA PRO A 187 20.07 16.68 -34.37
C PRO A 187 20.52 16.61 -35.84
N GLN A 188 21.00 17.72 -36.39
CA GLN A 188 21.52 17.82 -37.75
C GLN A 188 22.76 16.94 -37.93
N GLU A 189 23.77 17.05 -37.06
CA GLU A 189 24.98 16.21 -37.09
C GLU A 189 24.68 14.72 -36.93
N ARG A 190 23.69 14.37 -36.10
CA ARG A 190 23.25 12.99 -35.93
C ARG A 190 22.58 12.46 -37.19
N SER A 191 21.74 13.26 -37.84
CA SER A 191 21.07 12.89 -39.08
C SER A 191 22.05 12.72 -40.25
N THR A 192 23.08 13.57 -40.34
CA THR A 192 24.11 13.46 -41.38
C THR A 192 24.98 12.22 -41.16
N TYR A 193 25.33 11.89 -39.91
CA TYR A 193 26.00 10.64 -39.58
C TYR A 193 25.19 9.41 -40.02
N LEU A 194 23.90 9.35 -39.67
CA LEU A 194 23.03 8.23 -40.04
C LEU A 194 22.94 8.07 -41.56
N ARG A 195 22.80 9.17 -42.32
CA ARG A 195 22.82 9.14 -43.79
C ARG A 195 24.16 8.66 -44.34
N LYS A 196 25.28 9.17 -43.82
CA LYS A 196 26.63 8.79 -44.25
C LYS A 196 26.92 7.30 -44.03
N HIS A 197 26.37 6.73 -42.96
CA HIS A 197 26.56 5.33 -42.60
C HIS A 197 25.44 4.40 -43.08
N ASN A 198 24.53 4.88 -43.93
CA ASN A 198 23.39 4.12 -44.46
C ASN A 198 22.52 3.46 -43.36
N LEU A 199 22.30 4.18 -42.26
CA LEU A 199 21.49 3.73 -41.13
C LEU A 199 20.08 4.35 -41.20
N CYS A 200 19.10 3.60 -40.72
CA CYS A 200 17.72 4.09 -40.58
C CYS A 200 17.67 5.35 -39.70
N LEU A 201 16.97 6.39 -40.14
CA LEU A 201 16.87 7.65 -39.39
C LEU A 201 15.99 7.54 -38.13
N ILE A 202 15.19 6.48 -38.01
CA ILE A 202 14.26 6.27 -36.89
C ILE A 202 14.90 5.37 -35.82
N CYS A 203 15.42 4.20 -36.21
CA CYS A 203 15.91 3.20 -35.26
C CYS A 203 17.43 2.96 -35.32
N ALA A 204 18.15 3.67 -36.19
CA ALA A 204 19.59 3.51 -36.43
C ALA A 204 20.04 2.11 -36.87
N SER A 205 19.12 1.26 -37.35
CA SER A 205 19.45 -0.07 -37.89
C SER A 205 20.11 0.02 -39.26
N PRO A 206 21.12 -0.82 -39.56
CA PRO A 206 21.69 -0.95 -40.91
C PRO A 206 20.82 -1.80 -41.86
N ASN A 207 19.80 -2.50 -41.34
CA ASN A 207 19.10 -3.54 -42.08
C ASN A 207 17.92 -3.03 -42.93
N HIS A 208 17.53 -1.77 -42.78
CA HIS A 208 16.42 -1.18 -43.52
C HIS A 208 16.58 0.35 -43.61
N ASN A 209 15.87 0.94 -44.56
CA ASN A 209 15.78 2.40 -44.69
C ASN A 209 14.61 2.94 -43.85
N THR A 210 14.57 4.26 -43.66
CA THR A 210 13.53 4.95 -42.88
C THR A 210 12.10 4.63 -43.34
N ALA A 211 11.88 4.38 -44.64
CA ALA A 211 10.56 4.09 -45.20
C ALA A 211 10.03 2.69 -44.83
N GLN A 212 10.92 1.75 -44.50
CA GLN A 212 10.58 0.37 -44.15
C GLN A 212 10.68 0.10 -42.63
N CYS A 213 10.84 1.15 -41.83
CA CYS A 213 10.95 1.05 -40.38
C CYS A 213 9.57 0.77 -39.75
N ARG A 214 9.48 -0.28 -38.93
CA ARG A 214 8.21 -0.69 -38.29
C ARG A 214 7.99 -0.13 -36.87
N GLY A 215 8.88 0.75 -36.40
CA GLY A 215 8.77 1.40 -35.08
C GLY A 215 9.20 0.49 -33.94
#